data_AF-A0A4S3JHT1-F1
#
_entry.id   AF-A0A4S3JHT1-F1
#
_cell.length_a   1.000
_cell.length_b   1.000
_cell.length_c   1.000
_cell.angle_alpha   90.00
_cell.angle_beta   90.00
_cell.angle_gamma   90.00
#
_symmetry.space_group_name_H-M   'P 1'
#
loop_
_entity.id
_entity.type
_entity.pdbx_description
1 polymer ?
#
loop_
_entity_poly.entity_id
_entity_poly.type
_entity_poly.pdbx_seq_one_letter_code
_entity_poly.pdbx_strand_id
1 'polypeptide(L)'
;MNVRDGAERNGQVRLSINVVSILAAMPIASGQNAASVAEASGSYLTVEYDSLVEMVLSIYFPTLPVGVIVGGTAYPTKREALTMECADPGGKRRRSGMIASFALVLEICTTATVATGTFTRSHQKYAGGERAVLCKL
;
A
#
# COMPACT_ATOMS: atom_id res chain seq x y z
N MET A 1 -17.95 -14.95 -10.24
CA MET A 1 -17.42 -14.71 -8.88
C MET A 1 -16.50 -13.52 -8.98
N ASN A 2 -16.87 -12.41 -8.33
CA ASN A 2 -16.07 -11.19 -8.38
C ASN A 2 -14.91 -11.28 -7.35
N VAL A 3 -13.95 -10.34 -7.40
CA VAL A 3 -12.77 -10.34 -6.50
C VAL A 3 -13.17 -10.25 -5.03
N ARG A 4 -14.26 -9.54 -4.74
CA ARG A 4 -14.80 -9.38 -3.38
C ARG A 4 -15.39 -10.69 -2.84
N ASP A 5 -16.16 -11.42 -3.64
CA ASP A 5 -16.69 -12.73 -3.27
C ASP A 5 -15.55 -13.72 -2.95
N GLY A 6 -14.43 -13.61 -3.68
CA GLY A 6 -13.20 -14.39 -3.43
C GLY A 6 -12.53 -14.03 -2.12
N ALA A 7 -12.39 -12.75 -1.85
CA ALA A 7 -11.86 -12.25 -0.60
C ALA A 7 -12.71 -12.70 0.61
N GLU A 8 -14.03 -12.55 0.50
CA GLU A 8 -14.98 -12.94 1.56
C GLU A 8 -14.93 -14.44 1.85
N ARG A 9 -14.87 -15.29 0.82
CA ARG A 9 -14.71 -16.76 0.99
C ARG A 9 -13.37 -17.16 1.62
N ASN A 10 -12.33 -16.36 1.39
CA ASN A 10 -11.02 -16.53 2.03
C ASN A 10 -10.98 -15.97 3.46
N GLY A 11 -12.12 -15.51 4.01
CA GLY A 11 -12.19 -14.92 5.35
C GLY A 11 -11.53 -13.53 5.43
N GLN A 12 -11.28 -12.88 4.28
CA GLN A 12 -10.72 -11.55 4.27
C GLN A 12 -11.81 -10.54 4.64
N VAL A 13 -11.64 -9.91 5.79
CA VAL A 13 -12.50 -8.81 6.27
C VAL A 13 -12.20 -7.49 5.52
N ARG A 14 -11.07 -7.44 4.80
CA ARG A 14 -10.48 -6.24 4.17
C ARG A 14 -10.20 -6.53 2.70
N LEU A 15 -10.60 -5.62 1.80
CA LEU A 15 -10.59 -5.80 0.35
C LEU A 15 -9.37 -5.12 -0.28
N SER A 16 -8.17 -5.55 0.10
CA SER A 16 -6.91 -5.02 -0.43
C SER A 16 -5.86 -6.11 -0.54
N ILE A 17 -5.06 -6.08 -1.60
CA ILE A 17 -4.14 -7.17 -1.95
C ILE A 17 -2.78 -7.00 -1.26
N ASN A 18 -2.20 -5.81 -1.33
CA ASN A 18 -0.80 -5.52 -1.00
C ASN A 18 -0.56 -4.14 -0.36
N VAL A 19 -1.60 -3.38 -0.01
CA VAL A 19 -1.48 -2.05 0.65
C VAL A 19 -0.57 -2.07 1.87
N VAL A 20 -0.51 -3.21 2.60
CA VAL A 20 0.26 -3.38 3.82
C VAL A 20 1.75 -3.18 3.56
N SER A 21 2.25 -3.48 2.36
CA SER A 21 3.65 -3.24 1.99
C SER A 21 3.99 -1.75 1.99
N ILE A 22 3.10 -0.91 1.48
CA ILE A 22 3.24 0.56 1.52
C ILE A 22 3.09 1.07 2.95
N LEU A 23 2.09 0.55 3.68
CA LEU A 23 1.85 0.91 5.08
C LEU A 23 3.01 0.51 5.99
N ALA A 24 3.78 -0.52 5.67
CA ALA A 24 4.98 -0.88 6.41
C ALA A 24 6.18 -0.02 5.98
N ALA A 25 6.44 0.08 4.68
CA ALA A 25 7.66 0.68 4.15
C ALA A 25 7.78 2.18 4.50
N MET A 26 6.74 2.98 4.28
CA MET A 26 6.80 4.44 4.50
C MET A 26 6.95 4.82 5.98
N PRO A 27 6.13 4.27 6.91
CA PRO A 27 6.34 4.46 8.34
C PRO A 27 7.73 4.06 8.81
N ILE A 28 8.29 2.94 8.34
CA ILE A 28 9.65 2.50 8.71
C ILE A 28 10.70 3.50 8.20
N ALA A 29 10.64 3.88 6.92
CA ALA A 29 11.58 4.79 6.27
C ALA A 29 11.64 6.15 6.97
N SER A 30 10.47 6.67 7.34
CA SER A 30 10.31 8.00 7.95
C SER A 30 10.20 7.95 9.48
N GLY A 31 10.63 6.86 10.12
CA GLY A 31 10.80 6.77 11.56
C GLY A 31 9.52 6.81 12.40
N GLN A 32 8.40 6.36 11.85
CA GLN A 32 7.13 6.24 12.56
C GLN A 32 6.98 4.89 13.27
N ASN A 33 5.89 4.73 14.02
CA ASN A 33 5.53 3.47 14.64
C ASN A 33 5.12 2.43 13.60
N ALA A 34 5.95 1.40 13.41
CA ALA A 34 5.63 0.28 12.51
C ALA A 34 4.44 -0.57 13.00
N ALA A 35 4.16 -0.60 14.32
CA ALA A 35 3.02 -1.34 14.84
C ALA A 35 1.67 -0.76 14.40
N SER A 36 1.62 0.54 14.07
CA SER A 36 0.43 1.22 13.56
C SER A 36 -0.05 0.67 12.21
N VAL A 37 0.73 -0.19 11.54
CA VAL A 37 0.30 -0.96 10.37
C VAL A 37 -0.91 -1.85 10.70
N ALA A 38 -0.98 -2.42 11.91
CA ALA A 38 -2.11 -3.26 12.31
C ALA A 38 -3.43 -2.48 12.24
N GLU A 39 -3.42 -1.24 12.70
CA GLU A 39 -4.56 -0.31 12.66
C GLU A 39 -4.85 0.16 11.22
N ALA A 40 -3.81 0.44 10.42
CA ALA A 40 -3.95 0.99 9.08
C ALA A 40 -4.24 -0.05 7.98
N SER A 41 -3.99 -1.34 8.23
CA SER A 41 -4.12 -2.42 7.24
C SER A 41 -5.55 -2.61 6.71
N GLY A 42 -6.53 -1.94 7.32
CA GLY A 42 -7.92 -1.98 6.93
C GLY A 42 -8.12 -1.01 5.81
N SER A 43 -8.30 -1.53 4.61
CA SER A 43 -8.65 -0.70 3.47
C SER A 43 -9.63 -1.39 2.54
N TYR A 44 -10.37 -0.58 1.81
CA TYR A 44 -11.36 -1.02 0.83
C TYR A 44 -10.97 -0.46 -0.52
N LEU A 45 -10.58 -1.35 -1.44
CA LEU A 45 -10.41 -1.02 -2.84
C LEU A 45 -11.75 -1.16 -3.55
N THR A 46 -12.21 -0.09 -4.18
CA THR A 46 -13.40 -0.08 -5.03
C THR A 46 -12.98 0.19 -6.46
N VAL A 47 -13.55 -0.59 -7.38
CA VAL A 47 -13.28 -0.50 -8.80
C VAL A 47 -14.62 -0.32 -9.50
N GLU A 48 -14.79 0.82 -10.15
CA GLU A 48 -15.99 1.16 -10.90
C GLU A 48 -15.64 1.29 -12.37
N TYR A 49 -16.44 0.67 -13.23
CA TYR A 49 -16.31 0.80 -14.68
C TYR A 49 -17.33 1.83 -15.14
N ASP A 50 -16.85 2.97 -15.63
CA ASP A 50 -17.69 3.99 -16.25
C ASP A 50 -17.50 3.96 -17.76
N SER A 51 -18.60 3.84 -18.50
CA SER A 51 -18.66 3.94 -19.96
C SER A 51 -18.04 5.22 -20.54
N LEU A 52 -17.89 6.28 -19.74
CA LEU A 52 -17.34 7.58 -20.16
C LEU A 52 -15.86 7.78 -19.79
N VAL A 53 -15.35 7.07 -18.77
CA VAL A 53 -14.03 7.33 -18.15
C VAL A 53 -13.15 6.07 -18.08
N GLU A 54 -13.57 4.98 -18.75
CA GLU A 54 -12.94 3.66 -18.84
C GLU A 54 -12.79 2.89 -17.51
N MET A 55 -12.24 3.47 -16.44
CA MET A 55 -12.11 2.79 -15.13
C MET A 55 -11.75 3.78 -14.02
N VAL A 56 -12.50 3.77 -12.91
CA VAL A 56 -12.22 4.54 -11.70
C VAL A 56 -11.86 3.58 -10.57
N LEU A 57 -10.67 3.77 -10.00
CA LEU A 57 -10.23 3.03 -8.82
C LEU A 57 -10.11 3.98 -7.64
N SER A 58 -10.67 3.57 -6.52
CA SER A 58 -10.58 4.31 -5.27
C SER A 58 -10.18 3.37 -4.13
N ILE A 59 -9.35 3.89 -3.23
CA ILE A 59 -8.99 3.19 -2.00
C ILE A 59 -9.43 4.02 -0.81
N TYR A 60 -10.10 3.37 0.13
CA TYR A 60 -10.57 4.00 1.36
C TYR A 60 -9.88 3.40 2.58
N PHE A 61 -9.32 4.28 3.42
CA PHE A 61 -8.74 3.94 4.71
C PHE A 61 -9.61 4.54 5.83
N PRO A 62 -10.38 3.73 6.58
CA PRO A 62 -11.14 4.22 7.74
C PRO A 62 -10.23 4.72 8.87
N THR A 63 -9.04 4.14 9.01
CA THR A 63 -8.04 4.50 10.00
C THR A 63 -6.66 4.55 9.36
N LEU A 64 -5.98 5.70 9.44
CA LEU A 64 -4.62 5.86 8.94
C LEU A 64 -3.78 6.73 9.88
N PRO A 65 -3.08 6.13 10.86
CA PRO A 65 -2.24 6.87 11.80
C PRO A 65 -1.06 7.53 11.07
N VAL A 66 -1.02 8.87 11.07
CA VAL A 66 0.05 9.66 10.45
C VAL A 66 0.62 10.68 11.42
N GLY A 67 1.95 10.66 11.58
CA GLY A 67 2.72 11.63 12.35
C GLY A 67 3.61 12.49 11.45
N VAL A 68 4.03 13.65 11.94
CA VAL A 68 5.08 14.48 11.30
C VAL A 68 6.19 14.81 12.30
N ILE A 69 5.88 14.86 13.59
CA ILE A 69 6.89 14.97 14.65
C ILE A 69 6.60 13.83 15.63
N VAL A 70 7.47 12.81 15.64
CA VAL A 70 7.34 11.60 16.47
C VAL A 70 8.73 11.19 16.93
N GLY A 71 8.89 10.52 18.07
CA GLY A 71 10.22 10.24 18.66
C GLY A 71 11.24 9.61 17.70
N GLY A 72 10.82 8.75 16.77
CA GLY A 72 11.70 8.13 15.79
C GLY A 72 12.16 9.03 14.64
N THR A 73 11.61 10.24 14.50
CA THR A 73 11.99 11.23 13.46
C THR A 73 13.18 12.09 13.88
N ALA A 74 13.73 11.86 15.08
CA ALA A 74 14.93 12.55 15.56
C ALA A 74 16.22 12.06 14.88
N TYR A 75 16.24 10.84 14.34
CA TYR A 75 17.39 10.31 13.61
C TYR A 75 17.56 11.01 12.26
N PRO A 76 18.78 11.42 11.89
CA PRO A 76 19.03 12.26 10.71
C PRO A 76 18.55 11.61 9.40
N THR A 77 18.81 10.31 9.20
CA THR A 77 18.38 9.58 8.00
C THR A 77 16.86 9.49 7.87
N LYS A 78 16.17 9.22 8.98
CA LYS A 78 14.69 9.16 9.02
C LYS A 78 14.06 10.54 8.85
N ARG A 79 14.76 11.59 9.30
CA ARG A 79 14.33 12.99 9.13
C ARG A 79 14.45 13.45 7.68
N GLU A 80 15.48 13.03 6.96
CA GLU A 80 15.62 13.28 5.51
C GLU A 80 14.47 12.64 4.72
N ALA A 81 14.17 11.36 4.98
CA ALA A 81 13.03 10.66 4.37
C ALA A 81 11.70 11.37 4.68
N LEU A 82 11.49 11.73 5.95
CA LEU A 82 10.31 12.49 6.36
C LEU A 82 10.24 13.88 5.71
N THR A 83 11.38 14.51 5.43
CA THR A 83 11.42 15.83 4.77
C THR A 83 10.92 15.74 3.33
N MET A 84 11.27 14.66 2.62
CA MET A 84 10.76 14.39 1.27
C MET A 84 9.25 14.14 1.27
N GLU A 85 8.77 13.40 2.27
CA GLU A 85 7.34 13.19 2.45
C GLU A 85 6.68 14.53 2.81
N CYS A 86 6.98 15.09 3.98
CA CYS A 86 6.30 16.25 4.56
C CYS A 86 7.14 16.98 5.62
N ALA A 87 7.81 18.07 5.22
CA ALA A 87 8.52 18.96 6.16
C ALA A 87 7.71 20.20 6.60
N ASP A 88 6.62 20.55 5.89
CA ASP A 88 5.92 21.83 6.05
C ASP A 88 4.78 21.79 7.08
N PRO A 89 4.36 22.96 7.62
CA PRO A 89 3.13 23.09 8.41
C PRO A 89 1.93 22.57 7.60
N GLY A 90 1.24 21.54 8.12
CA GLY A 90 0.16 20.83 7.39
C GLY A 90 0.58 19.49 6.78
N GLY A 91 1.83 19.06 6.97
CA GLY A 91 2.40 17.83 6.45
C GLY A 91 1.59 16.55 6.72
N LYS A 92 0.78 16.49 7.79
CA LYS A 92 -0.04 15.30 8.08
C LYS A 92 -0.97 14.93 6.92
N ARG A 93 -1.65 15.92 6.32
CA ARG A 93 -2.60 15.69 5.21
C ARG A 93 -1.89 15.29 3.91
N ARG A 94 -0.80 15.99 3.59
CA ARG A 94 0.01 15.69 2.40
C ARG A 94 0.58 14.28 2.51
N ARG A 95 1.06 13.89 3.69
CA ARG A 95 1.59 12.56 3.97
C ARG A 95 0.54 11.47 3.84
N SER A 96 -0.63 11.64 4.46
CA SER A 96 -1.73 10.68 4.30
C SER A 96 -2.15 10.53 2.84
N GLY A 97 -2.15 11.63 2.07
CA GLY A 97 -2.41 11.61 0.64
C GLY A 97 -1.38 10.78 -0.14
N MET A 98 -0.09 10.99 0.12
CA MET A 98 0.97 10.17 -0.48
C MET A 98 0.85 8.69 -0.13
N ILE A 99 0.58 8.38 1.15
CA ILE A 99 0.39 7.00 1.59
C ILE A 99 -0.75 6.34 0.82
N ALA A 100 -1.90 7.01 0.74
CA ALA A 100 -3.06 6.51 0.00
C ALA A 100 -2.78 6.36 -1.50
N SER A 101 -2.11 7.34 -2.12
CA SER A 101 -1.76 7.30 -3.54
C SER A 101 -0.78 6.17 -3.87
N PHE A 102 0.28 6.00 -3.08
CA PHE A 102 1.22 4.89 -3.28
C PHE A 102 0.58 3.54 -3.03
N ALA A 103 -0.32 3.43 -2.03
CA ALA A 103 -1.08 2.22 -1.79
C ALA A 103 -1.97 1.87 -3.00
N LEU A 104 -2.69 2.87 -3.56
CA LEU A 104 -3.52 2.68 -4.74
C LEU A 104 -2.70 2.23 -5.95
N VAL A 105 -1.56 2.88 -6.21
CA VAL A 105 -0.66 2.50 -7.30
C VAL A 105 -0.13 1.07 -7.10
N LEU A 106 0.23 0.68 -5.87
CA LEU A 106 0.69 -0.69 -5.60
C LEU A 106 -0.42 -1.72 -5.82
N GLU A 107 -1.66 -1.42 -5.44
CA GLU A 107 -2.82 -2.27 -5.75
C GLU A 107 -3.00 -2.44 -7.25
N ILE A 108 -2.92 -1.36 -8.02
CA ILE A 108 -3.01 -1.39 -9.49
C ILE A 108 -1.91 -2.27 -10.08
N CYS A 109 -0.66 -2.05 -9.68
CA CYS A 109 0.47 -2.84 -10.17
C CYS A 109 0.34 -4.32 -9.81
N THR A 110 -0.06 -4.61 -8.57
CA THR A 110 -0.21 -5.99 -8.09
C THR A 110 -1.33 -6.68 -8.87
N THR A 111 -2.50 -6.04 -8.96
CA THR A 111 -3.66 -6.54 -9.72
C THR A 111 -3.31 -6.78 -11.18
N ALA A 112 -2.60 -5.84 -11.82
CA ALA A 112 -2.15 -5.98 -13.20
C ALA A 112 -1.23 -7.18 -13.39
N THR A 113 -0.23 -7.37 -12.51
CA THR A 113 0.69 -8.52 -12.61
C THR A 113 0.03 -9.87 -12.31
N VAL A 114 -1.01 -9.89 -11.46
CA VAL A 114 -1.82 -11.09 -11.23
C VAL A 114 -2.68 -11.38 -12.46
N ALA A 115 -3.34 -10.36 -13.02
CA ALA A 115 -4.18 -10.48 -14.22
C ALA A 115 -3.40 -10.93 -15.46
N THR A 116 -2.15 -10.48 -15.61
CA THR A 116 -1.27 -10.88 -16.74
C THR A 116 -0.46 -12.15 -16.46
N GLY A 117 -0.58 -12.74 -15.26
CA GLY A 117 0.18 -13.92 -14.86
C GLY A 117 1.69 -13.69 -14.71
N THR A 118 2.15 -12.44 -14.60
CA THR A 118 3.58 -12.10 -14.50
C THR A 118 4.07 -11.94 -13.06
N PHE A 119 3.21 -12.06 -12.05
CA PHE A 119 3.54 -11.82 -10.64
C PHE A 119 4.80 -12.57 -10.17
N THR A 120 4.88 -13.88 -10.42
CA THR A 120 6.04 -14.72 -10.05
C THR A 120 7.31 -14.33 -10.79
N ARG A 121 7.21 -14.07 -12.10
CA ARG A 121 8.34 -13.66 -12.94
C ARG A 121 8.94 -12.33 -12.47
N SER A 122 8.09 -11.37 -12.09
CA SER A 122 8.53 -10.09 -11.56
C SER A 122 9.31 -10.25 -10.25
N HIS A 123 8.84 -11.12 -9.34
CA HIS A 123 9.54 -11.42 -8.09
C HIS A 123 10.89 -12.11 -8.33
N GLN A 124 10.95 -13.08 -9.24
CA GLN A 124 12.22 -13.73 -9.59
C GLN A 124 13.24 -12.73 -10.12
N LYS A 125 12.81 -11.81 -10.98
CA LYS A 125 13.68 -10.82 -11.62
C LYS A 125 14.16 -9.73 -10.65
N TYR A 126 13.30 -9.22 -9.77
CA TYR A 126 13.59 -8.00 -8.99
C TYR A 126 13.73 -8.22 -7.48
N ALA A 127 13.22 -9.32 -6.92
CA ALA A 127 13.35 -9.65 -5.49
C ALA A 127 14.53 -10.60 -5.20
N GLY A 128 15.42 -10.83 -6.18
CA GLY A 128 16.71 -11.53 -5.97
C GLY A 128 16.64 -13.05 -5.93
N GLY A 129 15.62 -13.68 -6.54
CA GLY A 129 15.44 -15.12 -6.48
C GLY A 129 15.48 -15.81 -7.84
N GLU A 130 16.65 -16.28 -8.29
CA GLU A 130 16.75 -17.35 -9.31
C GLU A 130 16.07 -18.67 -8.85
N ARG A 131 15.59 -18.73 -7.60
CA ARG A 131 14.88 -19.87 -6.98
C ARG A 131 13.56 -19.50 -6.29
N ALA A 132 12.93 -18.37 -6.64
CA ALA A 132 11.60 -18.07 -6.12
C ALA A 132 10.57 -18.98 -6.81
N VAL A 133 10.40 -20.19 -6.28
CA VAL A 133 9.24 -21.05 -6.54
C VAL A 133 8.11 -20.51 -5.69
N LEU A 134 7.48 -19.42 -6.16
CA LEU A 134 6.16 -19.09 -5.65
C LEU A 134 5.24 -20.21 -6.12
N CYS A 135 4.72 -21.01 -5.19
CA CYS A 135 3.78 -22.08 -5.47
C CYS A 135 2.72 -21.53 -6.43
N LYS A 136 2.57 -22.15 -7.62
CA LYS A 136 1.45 -21.86 -8.51
C LYS A 136 0.19 -22.11 -7.66
N LEU A 137 -0.57 -21.04 -7.39
CA LEU A 137 -1.95 -21.17 -6.93
C LEU A 137 -2.73 -22.02 -7.93
#